data_AF-A0A443K193-F1
#
_entry.id   AF-A0A443K193-F1
#
_cell.length_a   1.000
_cell.length_b   1.000
_cell.length_c   1.000
_cell.angle_alpha   90.00
_cell.angle_beta   90.00
_cell.angle_gamma   90.00
#
_symmetry.space_group_name_H-M   'P 1'
#
loop_
_entity.id
_entity.type
_entity.pdbx_description
1 polymer ?
#
loop_
_entity_poly.entity_id
_entity_poly.type
_entity_poly.pdbx_seq_one_letter_code
_entity_poly.pdbx_strand_id
1 'polypeptide(L)'
;MSDTTLPLSRGTLTGRLAGPFWLLVATVAAAIYFREGLNALLAAWSTPEYSHGPVIPLLSAFMFLQELKSEPIRSGPVNRWPGIFVLLVSLALGALGKFSQIDDVVAYATIIWVAAMLLISFGWEQGRRFWVPVLHLVYMLPLPGVFYYKLSTFLQGVSSELGVWFLNLMNVPVFLDGNIIDLGVLKMHVAEACSGLRYLFPIMSFSYVFAVLYRGPRWHKAVLLLAAAPITVLMNSVRIAIAGWLVQYLGESHLEGFQHFFEGWVIFMASVIILFFLAWVMLKLQDSPMSLTEALDLDFSGLWPQFRRLGLVEASKGMIAGALILVAAAAAWQMRPVPVPTQIDREPFALYPRTLGEWQSRPMERLSDAVAKTLGADDYYGASFVRSPNEPSVEFFSAFYKDQTKGGTHSPEICLPSAGWEIARLDRVDVAPELGLSEPYRLNRAIIQKGEARMLVYYWFEQHGRHVAWDFEAKLMLLWDGFTIQRTDGALVRLTTPIAPGETEAQAEARLQDMFRETIAVLPQFVPGR
;
A
#
# COMPACT_ATOMS: atom_id res chain seq x y z
N MET A 1 -9.01 25.32 40.17
CA MET A 1 -7.99 26.35 40.46
C MET A 1 -7.05 25.81 41.53
N SER A 2 -5.99 25.13 41.12
CA SER A 2 -4.81 24.90 41.94
C SER A 2 -3.62 25.41 41.13
N ASP A 3 -2.91 26.33 41.74
CA ASP A 3 -1.84 27.12 41.14
C ASP A 3 -0.60 26.22 41.00
N THR A 4 -0.46 25.53 39.86
CA THR A 4 0.78 24.83 39.49
C THR A 4 1.83 25.87 39.10
N THR A 5 2.39 26.51 40.11
CA THR A 5 3.65 27.24 39.98
C THR A 5 4.73 26.21 39.60
N LEU A 6 5.14 26.25 38.32
CA LEU A 6 6.30 25.52 37.83
C LEU A 6 7.50 25.89 38.72
N PRO A 7 8.19 24.95 39.37
CA PRO A 7 9.40 25.27 40.10
C PRO A 7 10.44 25.69 39.06
N LEU A 8 10.64 27.01 38.94
CA LEU A 8 11.67 27.62 38.11
C LEU A 8 13.03 27.32 38.75
N SER A 9 13.51 26.08 38.54
CA SER A 9 14.91 25.73 38.78
C SER A 9 15.79 26.74 38.03
N ARG A 10 16.71 27.36 38.78
CA ARG A 10 17.71 28.34 38.32
C ARG A 10 18.76 27.66 37.43
N GLY A 11 18.35 27.18 36.26
CA GLY A 11 19.26 26.91 35.15
C GLY A 11 19.55 28.20 34.40
N THR A 12 20.79 28.44 34.00
CA THR A 12 21.16 29.49 33.05
C THR A 12 20.27 29.39 31.80
N LEU A 13 19.96 30.52 31.15
CA LEU A 13 19.15 30.55 29.92
C LEU A 13 19.68 29.57 28.86
N THR A 14 21.00 29.39 28.83
CA THR A 14 21.74 28.41 28.02
C THR A 14 21.40 26.96 28.35
N GLY A 15 21.24 26.59 29.62
CA GLY A 15 20.83 25.25 30.03
C GLY A 15 19.37 24.92 29.68
N ARG A 16 18.48 25.93 29.68
CA ARG A 16 17.07 25.77 29.31
C ARG A 16 16.85 25.59 27.81
N LEU A 17 17.67 26.22 26.98
CA LEU A 17 17.55 26.14 25.52
C LEU A 17 18.31 24.93 24.92
N ALA A 18 19.24 24.34 25.66
CA ALA A 18 20.09 23.25 25.16
C ALA A 18 19.28 22.02 24.71
N GLY A 19 18.26 21.59 25.46
CA GLY A 19 17.48 20.41 25.10
C GLY A 19 16.60 20.61 23.87
N PRO A 20 15.79 21.69 23.81
CA PRO A 20 15.07 22.06 22.59
C PRO A 20 15.98 22.26 21.38
N PHE A 21 17.19 22.81 21.57
CA PHE A 21 18.19 22.92 20.50
C PHE A 21 18.57 21.54 19.95
N TRP A 22 18.91 20.56 20.79
CA TRP A 22 19.28 19.23 20.32
C TRP A 22 18.10 18.47 19.69
N LEU A 23 16.88 18.66 20.20
CA LEU A 23 15.68 18.13 19.57
C LEU A 23 15.45 18.74 18.17
N LEU A 24 15.67 20.05 18.01
CA LEU A 24 15.60 20.72 16.72
C LEU A 24 16.68 20.18 15.77
N VAL A 25 17.92 20.02 16.23
CA VAL A 25 19.02 19.40 15.44
C VAL A 25 18.63 17.99 15.00
N ALA A 26 18.10 17.15 15.91
CA ALA A 26 17.62 15.81 15.57
C ALA A 26 16.49 15.83 14.54
N THR A 27 15.56 16.78 14.65
CA THR A 27 14.42 16.94 13.73
C THR A 27 14.86 17.39 12.35
N VAL A 28 15.76 18.37 12.26
CA VAL A 28 16.32 18.84 10.99
C VAL A 28 17.16 17.74 10.33
N ALA A 29 18.02 17.06 11.09
CA ALA A 29 18.82 15.94 10.59
C ALA A 29 17.93 14.78 10.11
N ALA A 30 16.83 14.48 10.81
CA ALA A 30 15.84 13.50 10.37
C ALA A 30 15.13 13.92 9.08
N ALA A 31 14.73 15.19 8.95
CA ALA A 31 14.12 15.70 7.71
C ALA A 31 15.06 15.60 6.50
N ILE A 32 16.36 15.82 6.71
CA ILE A 32 17.39 15.63 5.69
C ILE A 32 17.59 14.13 5.39
N TYR A 33 17.73 13.30 6.42
CA TYR A 33 17.94 11.87 6.25
C TYR A 33 16.74 11.22 5.57
N PHE A 34 15.51 11.42 6.02
CA PHE A 34 14.31 10.78 5.47
C PHE A 34 13.66 11.54 4.29
N ARG A 35 14.41 12.41 3.60
CA ARG A 35 13.87 13.30 2.56
C ARG A 35 13.09 12.57 1.47
N GLU A 36 13.59 11.44 1.00
CA GLU A 36 12.97 10.62 -0.05
C GLU A 36 11.60 10.09 0.41
N GLY A 37 11.51 9.56 1.64
CA GLY A 37 10.25 9.15 2.23
C GLY A 37 9.26 10.30 2.45
N LEU A 38 9.75 11.48 2.87
CA LEU A 38 8.90 12.68 3.00
C LEU A 38 8.37 13.14 1.63
N ASN A 39 9.19 13.09 0.59
CA ASN A 39 8.75 13.41 -0.77
C ASN A 39 7.71 12.40 -1.29
N ALA A 40 7.90 11.11 -1.01
CA ALA A 40 6.92 10.08 -1.35
C ALA A 40 5.58 10.30 -0.63
N LEU A 41 5.60 10.69 0.65
CA LEU A 41 4.39 11.06 1.36
C LEU A 41 3.70 12.27 0.73
N LEU A 42 4.44 13.33 0.40
CA LEU A 42 3.88 14.52 -0.25
C LEU A 42 3.27 14.18 -1.63
N ALA A 43 3.92 13.31 -2.40
CA ALA A 43 3.40 12.83 -3.67
C ALA A 43 2.13 11.98 -3.46
N ALA A 44 2.14 11.05 -2.51
CA ALA A 44 0.97 10.25 -2.17
C ALA A 44 -0.20 11.13 -1.72
N TRP A 45 0.02 12.12 -0.86
CA TRP A 45 -1.01 13.03 -0.36
C TRP A 45 -1.60 13.96 -1.44
N SER A 46 -0.96 14.05 -2.62
CA SER A 46 -1.54 14.72 -3.79
C SER A 46 -2.54 13.86 -4.56
N THR A 47 -2.55 12.54 -4.30
CA THR A 47 -3.54 11.63 -4.86
C THR A 47 -4.86 11.77 -4.11
N PRO A 48 -6.01 11.60 -4.76
CA PRO A 48 -7.30 11.68 -4.10
C PRO A 48 -7.45 10.68 -2.94
N GLU A 49 -6.89 9.47 -3.07
CA GLU A 49 -7.04 8.36 -2.11
C GLU A 49 -6.32 8.61 -0.79
N TYR A 50 -5.26 9.42 -0.80
CA TYR A 50 -4.46 9.76 0.39
C TYR A 50 -4.50 11.25 0.75
N SER A 51 -5.43 12.01 0.17
CA SER A 51 -5.57 13.46 0.37
C SER A 51 -5.80 13.89 1.83
N HIS A 52 -6.22 12.98 2.71
CA HIS A 52 -6.36 13.20 4.15
C HIS A 52 -5.03 13.16 4.91
N GLY A 53 -3.99 12.61 4.31
CA GLY A 53 -2.68 12.38 4.93
C GLY A 53 -2.06 13.57 5.66
N PRO A 54 -2.09 14.82 5.13
CA PRO A 54 -1.53 15.99 5.80
C PRO A 54 -2.18 16.32 7.16
N VAL A 55 -3.43 15.91 7.38
CA VAL A 55 -4.17 16.16 8.61
C VAL A 55 -3.77 15.16 9.72
N ILE A 56 -3.27 13.97 9.35
CA ILE A 56 -2.93 12.90 10.28
C ILE A 56 -1.87 13.31 11.31
N PRO A 57 -0.72 13.92 10.93
CA PRO A 57 0.26 14.41 11.91
C PRO A 57 -0.32 15.44 12.88
N LEU A 58 -1.25 16.30 12.44
CA LEU A 58 -1.90 17.31 13.28
C LEU A 58 -2.80 16.65 14.32
N LEU A 59 -3.61 15.66 13.91
CA LEU A 59 -4.47 14.89 14.81
C LEU A 59 -3.64 14.05 15.78
N SER A 60 -2.57 13.40 15.32
CA SER A 60 -1.62 12.68 16.18
C SER A 60 -0.96 13.59 17.20
N ALA A 61 -0.54 14.80 16.80
CA ALA A 61 0.03 15.79 17.72
C ALA A 61 -1.00 16.26 18.75
N PHE A 62 -2.25 16.48 18.34
CA PHE A 62 -3.35 16.81 19.24
C PHE A 62 -3.61 15.71 20.27
N MET A 63 -3.69 14.45 19.83
CA MET A 63 -3.84 13.29 20.71
C MET A 63 -2.66 13.17 21.70
N PHE A 64 -1.44 13.39 21.22
CA PHE A 64 -0.26 13.43 22.07
C PHE A 64 -0.35 14.53 23.14
N LEU A 65 -0.80 15.75 22.79
CA LEU A 65 -0.98 16.83 23.75
C LEU A 65 -2.07 16.54 24.79
N GLN A 66 -3.14 15.84 24.38
CA GLN A 66 -4.16 15.37 25.31
C GLN A 66 -3.61 14.34 26.30
N GLU A 67 -2.87 13.34 25.83
CA GLU A 67 -2.23 12.36 26.70
C GLU A 67 -1.18 13.02 27.61
N LEU A 68 -0.45 14.01 27.11
CA LEU A 68 0.52 14.76 27.91
C LEU A 68 -0.14 15.55 29.06
N LYS A 69 -1.43 15.92 28.94
CA LYS A 69 -2.20 16.58 30.00
C LYS A 69 -2.41 15.66 31.22
N SER A 70 -2.60 14.36 30.98
CA SER A 70 -2.82 13.38 32.05
C SER A 70 -1.51 12.83 32.66
N GLU A 71 -0.38 13.07 31.99
CA GLU A 71 0.94 12.62 32.45
C GLU A 71 1.63 13.65 33.38
N PRO A 72 2.09 13.22 34.58
CA PRO A 72 2.82 14.10 35.48
C PRO A 72 4.22 14.42 34.96
N ILE A 73 4.72 15.61 35.30
CA ILE A 73 6.12 15.99 35.03
C ILE A 73 7.01 15.17 35.97
N ARG A 74 7.86 14.32 35.41
CA ARG A 74 8.87 13.56 36.17
C ARG A 74 10.25 14.20 35.95
N SER A 75 10.93 14.54 37.04
CA SER A 75 12.32 14.97 37.03
C SER A 75 13.20 13.85 37.58
N GLY A 76 14.31 13.53 36.89
CA GLY A 76 15.25 12.50 37.34
C GLY A 76 15.87 11.68 36.21
N PRO A 77 16.81 10.77 36.54
CA PRO A 77 17.43 9.89 35.56
C PRO A 77 16.39 8.91 35.01
N VAL A 78 16.14 8.97 33.71
CA VAL A 78 15.28 8.00 33.00
C VAL A 78 16.10 7.14 32.06
N ASN A 79 15.67 5.89 31.87
CA ASN A 79 16.30 4.96 30.93
C ASN A 79 15.94 5.33 29.48
N ARG A 80 16.93 5.82 28.73
CA ARG A 80 16.81 6.30 27.35
C ARG A 80 17.37 5.33 26.30
N TRP A 81 18.04 4.25 26.74
CA TRP A 81 18.64 3.25 25.84
C TRP A 81 17.63 2.60 24.88
N PRO A 82 16.39 2.27 25.30
CA PRO A 82 15.39 1.75 24.36
C PRO A 82 15.10 2.74 23.23
N GLY A 83 15.09 4.05 23.50
CA GLY A 83 14.90 5.06 22.47
C GLY A 83 16.06 5.12 21.48
N ILE A 84 17.31 4.96 21.93
CA ILE A 84 18.48 4.87 21.04
C ILE A 84 18.42 3.61 20.18
N PHE A 85 18.04 2.46 20.76
CA PHE A 85 17.86 1.24 19.98
C PHE A 85 16.79 1.40 18.90
N VAL A 86 15.63 1.96 19.24
CA VAL A 86 14.55 2.24 18.27
C VAL A 86 15.01 3.25 17.21
N LEU A 87 15.85 4.23 17.57
CA LEU A 87 16.46 5.15 16.60
C LEU A 87 17.36 4.40 15.60
N LEU A 88 18.20 3.49 16.09
CA LEU A 88 19.08 2.68 15.21
C LEU A 88 18.25 1.78 14.29
N VAL A 89 17.15 1.21 14.77
CA VAL A 89 16.20 0.44 13.93
C VAL A 89 15.57 1.33 12.86
N SER A 90 15.13 2.54 13.22
CA SER A 90 14.60 3.51 12.25
C SER A 90 15.63 3.89 11.19
N LEU A 91 16.88 4.16 11.60
CA LEU A 91 17.97 4.48 10.67
C LEU A 91 18.31 3.30 9.75
N ALA A 92 18.36 2.08 10.29
CA ALA A 92 18.61 0.87 9.51
C ALA A 92 17.51 0.60 8.48
N LEU A 93 16.23 0.75 8.87
CA LEU A 93 15.10 0.63 7.94
C LEU A 93 15.09 1.75 6.90
N GLY A 94 15.42 2.99 7.31
CA GLY A 94 15.58 4.10 6.38
C GLY A 94 16.71 3.86 5.39
N ALA A 95 17.86 3.34 5.84
CA ALA A 95 18.97 2.99 4.98
C ALA A 95 18.57 1.87 4.00
N LEU A 96 17.93 0.81 4.50
CA LEU A 96 17.41 -0.28 3.68
C LEU A 96 16.49 0.26 2.58
N GLY A 97 15.48 1.05 2.93
CA GLY A 97 14.56 1.65 1.96
C GLY A 97 15.30 2.50 0.91
N LYS A 98 16.23 3.34 1.35
CA LYS A 98 16.97 4.22 0.43
C LYS A 98 17.92 3.48 -0.50
N PHE A 99 18.67 2.47 -0.02
CA PHE A 99 19.55 1.67 -0.87
C PHE A 99 18.74 0.82 -1.84
N SER A 100 17.59 0.33 -1.38
CA SER A 100 16.65 -0.40 -2.20
C SER A 100 15.85 0.47 -3.15
N GLN A 101 15.98 1.80 -3.07
CA GLN A 101 15.18 2.80 -3.78
C GLN A 101 13.65 2.71 -3.52
N ILE A 102 13.24 2.09 -2.41
CA ILE A 102 11.82 1.98 -2.01
C ILE A 102 11.49 3.10 -1.02
N ASP A 103 11.05 4.24 -1.56
CA ASP A 103 10.78 5.45 -0.79
C ASP A 103 9.69 5.25 0.28
N ASP A 104 8.71 4.37 0.06
CA ASP A 104 7.67 4.03 1.04
C ASP A 104 8.29 3.48 2.34
N VAL A 105 9.31 2.63 2.25
CA VAL A 105 9.99 2.06 3.43
C VAL A 105 10.71 3.15 4.21
N VAL A 106 11.27 4.14 3.50
CA VAL A 106 11.87 5.34 4.12
C VAL A 106 10.82 6.15 4.85
N ALA A 107 9.62 6.30 4.26
CA ALA A 107 8.49 6.96 4.91
C ALA A 107 8.06 6.21 6.19
N TYR A 108 8.00 4.88 6.16
CA TYR A 108 7.61 4.08 7.33
C TYR A 108 8.61 4.23 8.48
N ALA A 109 9.90 4.33 8.17
CA ALA A 109 10.96 4.56 9.14
C ALA A 109 10.79 5.90 9.91
N THR A 110 10.13 6.90 9.33
CA THR A 110 9.85 8.18 10.01
C THR A 110 8.95 8.02 11.24
N ILE A 111 7.97 7.11 11.20
CA ILE A 111 7.10 6.83 12.36
C ILE A 111 7.91 6.21 13.50
N ILE A 112 8.81 5.29 13.16
CA ILE A 112 9.71 4.65 14.13
C ILE A 112 10.68 5.69 14.72
N TRP A 113 11.13 6.66 13.92
CA TRP A 113 11.90 7.79 14.40
C TRP A 113 11.12 8.65 15.40
N VAL A 114 9.83 8.95 15.14
CA VAL A 114 8.98 9.67 16.11
C VAL A 114 8.88 8.89 17.42
N ALA A 115 8.66 7.57 17.36
CA ALA A 115 8.66 6.71 18.54
C ALA A 115 9.99 6.77 19.31
N ALA A 116 11.12 6.74 18.60
CA ALA A 116 12.44 6.87 19.18
C ALA A 116 12.62 8.21 19.91
N MET A 117 12.19 9.33 19.30
CA MET A 117 12.30 10.66 19.90
C MET A 117 11.46 10.79 21.18
N LEU A 118 10.27 10.20 21.22
CA LEU A 118 9.46 10.15 22.45
C LEU A 118 10.14 9.34 23.55
N LEU A 119 10.71 8.17 23.22
CA LEU A 119 11.43 7.33 24.19
C LEU A 119 12.74 7.98 24.68
N ILE A 120 13.44 8.73 23.84
CA ILE A 120 14.64 9.48 24.24
C ILE A 120 14.27 10.68 25.11
N SER A 121 13.17 11.36 24.79
CA SER A 121 12.71 12.55 25.53
C SER A 121 12.15 12.20 26.91
N PHE A 122 11.25 11.22 26.98
CA PHE A 122 10.50 10.85 28.19
C PHE A 122 11.05 9.60 28.91
N GLY A 123 11.96 8.85 28.28
CA GLY A 123 12.40 7.54 28.77
C GLY A 123 11.37 6.44 28.52
N TRP A 124 11.76 5.18 28.78
CA TRP A 124 10.90 4.02 28.51
C TRP A 124 9.56 4.03 29.26
N GLU A 125 9.56 4.35 30.56
CA GLU A 125 8.37 4.20 31.40
C GLU A 125 7.20 5.11 31.00
N GLN A 126 7.51 6.36 30.66
CA GLN A 126 6.53 7.36 30.26
C GLN A 126 6.38 7.40 28.74
N GLY A 127 7.49 7.32 27.99
CA GLY A 127 7.48 7.38 26.53
C GLY A 127 6.63 6.29 25.87
N ARG A 128 6.63 5.06 26.41
CA ARG A 128 5.81 3.95 25.86
C ARG A 128 4.30 4.18 25.99
N ARG A 129 3.85 5.13 26.81
CA ARG A 129 2.42 5.44 26.99
C ARG A 129 1.86 6.18 25.80
N PHE A 130 2.70 6.97 25.12
CA PHE A 130 2.34 7.73 23.91
C PHE A 130 2.33 6.87 22.63
N TRP A 131 2.13 5.55 22.72
CA TRP A 131 2.12 4.68 21.54
C TRP A 131 0.88 4.91 20.65
N VAL A 132 -0.22 5.38 21.23
CA VAL A 132 -1.50 5.62 20.53
C VAL A 132 -1.36 6.74 19.48
N PRO A 133 -0.90 7.96 19.79
CA PRO A 133 -0.71 9.00 18.78
C PRO A 133 0.34 8.65 17.73
N VAL A 134 1.36 7.85 18.10
CA VAL A 134 2.37 7.34 17.15
C VAL A 134 1.75 6.32 16.19
N LEU A 135 0.94 5.38 16.69
CA LEU A 135 0.27 4.39 15.85
C LEU A 135 -0.68 5.06 14.85
N HIS A 136 -1.36 6.14 15.26
CA HIS A 136 -2.23 6.90 14.37
C HIS A 136 -1.49 7.45 13.13
N LEU A 137 -0.18 7.71 13.20
CA LEU A 137 0.60 8.16 12.05
C LEU A 137 0.60 7.14 10.90
N VAL A 138 0.32 5.85 11.16
CA VAL A 138 0.23 4.83 10.10
C VAL A 138 -0.82 5.17 9.05
N TYR A 139 -1.90 5.88 9.42
CA TYR A 139 -2.96 6.26 8.48
C TYR A 139 -2.55 7.33 7.45
N MET A 140 -1.37 7.95 7.61
CA MET A 140 -0.81 8.88 6.62
C MET A 140 0.03 8.17 5.55
N LEU A 141 0.37 6.88 5.78
CA LEU A 141 1.28 6.14 4.93
C LEU A 141 0.55 5.51 3.74
N PRO A 142 1.12 5.55 2.52
CA PRO A 142 0.64 4.74 1.42
C PRO A 142 0.82 3.26 1.76
N LEU A 143 -0.16 2.43 1.41
CA LEU A 143 -0.02 0.98 1.52
C LEU A 143 0.98 0.49 0.47
N PRO A 144 1.79 -0.55 0.76
CA PRO A 144 2.65 -1.14 -0.25
C PRO A 144 1.78 -1.62 -1.43
N GLY A 145 2.21 -1.34 -2.67
CA GLY A 145 1.36 -1.53 -3.86
C GLY A 145 0.66 -2.89 -3.97
N VAL A 146 1.32 -3.99 -3.56
CA VAL A 146 0.70 -5.34 -3.57
C VAL A 146 -0.55 -5.39 -2.68
N PHE A 147 -0.50 -4.80 -1.49
CA PHE A 147 -1.65 -4.75 -0.59
C PHE A 147 -2.69 -3.76 -1.08
N TYR A 148 -2.25 -2.61 -1.60
CA TYR A 148 -3.15 -1.60 -2.15
C TYR A 148 -4.02 -2.18 -3.29
N TYR A 149 -3.40 -2.78 -4.31
CA TYR A 149 -4.12 -3.32 -5.46
C TYR A 149 -4.98 -4.52 -5.09
N LYS A 150 -4.48 -5.45 -4.26
CA LYS A 150 -5.30 -6.59 -3.80
C LYS A 150 -6.54 -6.14 -3.03
N LEU A 151 -6.37 -5.17 -2.12
CA LEU A 151 -7.49 -4.59 -1.39
C LEU A 151 -8.43 -3.85 -2.33
N SER A 152 -7.91 -3.04 -3.26
CA SER A 152 -8.70 -2.30 -4.24
C SER A 152 -9.58 -3.24 -5.07
N THR A 153 -9.00 -4.29 -5.67
CA THR A 153 -9.73 -5.28 -6.47
C THR A 153 -10.77 -6.03 -5.65
N PHE A 154 -10.42 -6.45 -4.42
CA PHE A 154 -11.36 -7.10 -3.53
C PHE A 154 -12.57 -6.20 -3.20
N LEU A 155 -12.32 -4.94 -2.83
CA LEU A 155 -13.37 -3.99 -2.50
C LEU A 155 -14.22 -3.62 -3.71
N GLN A 156 -13.63 -3.52 -4.91
CA GLN A 156 -14.38 -3.33 -6.17
C GLN A 156 -15.38 -4.48 -6.39
N GLY A 157 -14.95 -5.73 -6.21
CA GLY A 157 -15.84 -6.89 -6.35
C GLY A 157 -16.99 -6.85 -5.36
N VAL A 158 -16.69 -6.71 -4.07
CA VAL A 158 -17.72 -6.63 -3.00
C VAL A 158 -18.67 -5.46 -3.23
N SER A 159 -18.15 -4.28 -3.59
CA SER A 159 -18.99 -3.11 -3.85
C SER A 159 -19.84 -3.25 -5.11
N SER A 160 -19.36 -3.97 -6.14
CA SER A 160 -20.12 -4.23 -7.37
C SER A 160 -21.27 -5.20 -7.11
N GLU A 161 -21.02 -6.29 -6.37
CA GLU A 161 -22.06 -7.26 -5.97
C GLU A 161 -23.17 -6.59 -5.14
N LEU A 162 -22.79 -5.82 -4.12
CA LEU A 162 -23.74 -5.07 -3.30
C LEU A 162 -24.44 -3.97 -4.10
N GLY A 163 -23.74 -3.30 -5.02
CA GLY A 163 -24.32 -2.30 -5.91
C GLY A 163 -25.41 -2.89 -6.81
N VAL A 164 -25.15 -4.07 -7.39
CA VAL A 164 -26.12 -4.86 -8.16
C VAL A 164 -27.29 -5.32 -7.30
N TRP A 165 -27.05 -5.73 -6.05
CA TRP A 165 -28.12 -6.05 -5.12
C TRP A 165 -29.05 -4.85 -4.88
N PHE A 166 -28.52 -3.64 -4.69
CA PHE A 166 -29.32 -2.42 -4.58
C PHE A 166 -30.04 -2.05 -5.89
N LEU A 167 -29.41 -2.23 -7.05
CA LEU A 167 -30.05 -2.00 -8.36
C LEU A 167 -31.24 -2.93 -8.58
N ASN A 168 -31.10 -4.21 -8.23
CA ASN A 168 -32.18 -5.19 -8.26
C ASN A 168 -33.32 -4.80 -7.33
N LEU A 169 -33.01 -4.26 -6.13
CA LEU A 169 -34.03 -3.73 -5.21
C LEU A 169 -34.81 -2.55 -5.81
N MET A 170 -34.18 -1.77 -6.68
CA MET A 170 -34.79 -0.67 -7.44
C MET A 170 -35.47 -1.14 -8.75
N ASN A 171 -35.56 -2.44 -9.01
CA ASN A 171 -36.08 -3.05 -10.24
C ASN A 171 -35.33 -2.64 -11.52
N VAL A 172 -34.01 -2.41 -11.42
CA VAL A 172 -33.15 -2.18 -12.59
C VAL A 172 -32.56 -3.52 -13.04
N PRO A 173 -32.86 -3.99 -14.28
CA PRO A 173 -32.30 -5.24 -14.79
C PRO A 173 -30.82 -5.08 -15.09
N VAL A 174 -29.98 -5.85 -14.39
CA VAL A 174 -28.51 -5.82 -14.55
C VAL A 174 -27.89 -7.21 -14.50
N PHE A 175 -26.75 -7.34 -15.16
CA PHE A 175 -25.88 -8.51 -15.06
C PHE A 175 -24.48 -8.09 -14.63
N LEU A 176 -23.84 -8.86 -13.74
CA LEU A 176 -22.49 -8.59 -13.26
C LEU A 176 -21.52 -9.58 -13.89
N ASP A 177 -20.49 -9.07 -14.58
CA ASP A 177 -19.38 -9.84 -15.14
C ASP A 177 -18.06 -9.28 -14.59
N GLY A 178 -17.52 -9.91 -13.53
CA GLY A 178 -16.40 -9.37 -12.75
C GLY A 178 -16.74 -7.99 -12.16
N ASN A 179 -16.00 -6.96 -12.58
CA ASN A 179 -16.24 -5.55 -12.18
C ASN A 179 -17.04 -4.76 -13.23
N ILE A 180 -17.69 -5.44 -14.18
CA ILE A 180 -18.50 -4.80 -15.24
C ILE A 180 -19.98 -5.02 -14.92
N ILE A 181 -20.71 -3.92 -14.73
CA ILE A 181 -22.16 -3.92 -14.56
C ILE A 181 -22.79 -3.67 -15.94
N ASP A 182 -23.42 -4.71 -16.48
CA ASP A 182 -24.10 -4.68 -17.77
C ASP A 182 -25.58 -4.31 -17.57
N LEU A 183 -25.96 -3.13 -18.08
CA LEU A 183 -27.32 -2.58 -18.08
C LEU A 183 -28.06 -2.92 -19.40
N GLY A 184 -27.52 -3.84 -20.20
CA GLY A 184 -28.05 -4.27 -21.50
C GLY A 184 -27.58 -3.39 -22.65
N VAL A 185 -27.97 -2.11 -22.65
CA VAL A 185 -27.56 -1.15 -23.69
C VAL A 185 -26.21 -0.48 -23.40
N LEU A 186 -25.83 -0.42 -22.12
CA LEU A 186 -24.58 0.18 -21.67
C LEU A 186 -23.87 -0.73 -20.67
N LYS A 187 -22.54 -0.70 -20.71
CA LYS A 187 -21.69 -1.38 -19.73
C LYS A 187 -20.96 -0.34 -18.88
N MET A 188 -21.14 -0.43 -17.57
CA MET A 188 -20.46 0.42 -16.61
C MET A 188 -19.31 -0.36 -15.97
N HIS A 189 -18.10 0.13 -16.17
CA HIS A 189 -16.91 -0.42 -15.52
C HIS A 189 -16.75 0.18 -14.12
N VAL A 190 -16.71 -0.67 -13.10
CA VAL A 190 -16.32 -0.28 -11.74
C VAL A 190 -14.79 -0.20 -11.70
N ALA A 191 -14.26 0.95 -12.12
CA ALA A 191 -12.84 1.22 -12.15
C ALA A 191 -12.25 1.34 -10.73
N GLU A 192 -10.91 1.42 -10.66
CA GLU A 192 -10.17 1.56 -9.41
C GLU A 192 -10.63 2.71 -8.51
N ALA A 193 -11.02 3.83 -9.12
CA ALA A 193 -11.57 5.00 -8.43
C ALA A 193 -12.88 4.68 -7.66
N CYS A 194 -13.56 3.59 -7.99
CA CYS A 194 -14.78 3.12 -7.33
C CYS A 194 -14.53 2.02 -6.28
N SER A 195 -13.27 1.72 -5.93
CA SER A 195 -12.92 0.77 -4.87
C SER A 195 -13.36 1.19 -3.46
N GLY A 196 -13.68 2.47 -3.26
CA GLY A 196 -14.04 3.03 -1.95
C GLY A 196 -12.84 3.34 -1.04
N LEU A 197 -11.60 3.05 -1.47
CA LEU A 197 -10.37 3.32 -0.69
C LEU A 197 -10.23 4.80 -0.29
N ARG A 198 -10.62 5.71 -1.20
CA ARG A 198 -10.66 7.16 -0.97
C ARG A 198 -11.45 7.57 0.27
N TYR A 199 -12.49 6.82 0.63
CA TYR A 199 -13.29 7.08 1.83
C TYR A 199 -12.87 6.20 3.00
N LEU A 200 -12.38 4.99 2.71
CA LEU A 200 -12.03 3.98 3.71
C LEU A 200 -10.90 4.48 4.60
N PHE A 201 -9.82 4.96 4.00
CA PHE A 201 -8.64 5.40 4.74
C PHE A 201 -8.94 6.57 5.69
N PRO A 202 -9.58 7.68 5.26
CA PRO A 202 -9.93 8.75 6.17
C PRO A 202 -10.97 8.33 7.22
N ILE A 203 -11.97 7.48 6.90
CA ILE A 203 -12.93 7.04 7.93
C ILE A 203 -12.27 6.14 8.98
N MET A 204 -11.29 5.34 8.59
CA MET A 204 -10.55 4.46 9.51
C MET A 204 -9.70 5.31 10.47
N SER A 205 -9.02 6.33 9.97
CA SER A 205 -8.33 7.32 10.81
C SER A 205 -9.30 8.06 11.72
N PHE A 206 -10.41 8.57 11.17
CA PHE A 206 -11.42 9.28 11.95
C PHE A 206 -11.99 8.39 13.06
N SER A 207 -12.32 7.14 12.74
CA SER A 207 -12.80 6.15 13.71
C SER A 207 -11.73 5.84 14.77
N TYR A 208 -10.45 5.83 14.42
CA TYR A 208 -9.35 5.71 15.38
C TYR A 208 -9.32 6.88 16.37
N VAL A 209 -9.31 8.11 15.87
CA VAL A 209 -9.34 9.31 16.71
C VAL A 209 -10.59 9.30 17.59
N PHE A 210 -11.74 9.01 16.99
CA PHE A 210 -13.01 8.88 17.70
C PHE A 210 -12.92 7.86 18.83
N ALA A 211 -12.44 6.65 18.56
CA ALA A 211 -12.33 5.58 19.53
C ALA A 211 -11.35 5.91 20.68
N VAL A 212 -10.30 6.67 20.42
CA VAL A 212 -9.38 7.14 21.47
C VAL A 212 -10.07 8.15 22.38
N LEU A 213 -10.74 9.15 21.81
CA LEU A 213 -11.45 10.20 22.55
C LEU A 213 -12.74 9.72 23.22
N TYR A 214 -13.27 8.58 22.77
CA TYR A 214 -14.46 7.95 23.29
C TYR A 214 -14.22 7.36 24.69
N ARG A 215 -14.99 7.78 25.69
CA ARG A 215 -14.86 7.35 27.10
C ARG A 215 -15.73 6.14 27.48
N GLY A 216 -16.44 5.53 26.54
CA GLY A 216 -17.24 4.32 26.80
C GLY A 216 -16.42 3.01 26.87
N PRO A 217 -17.12 1.87 27.02
CA PRO A 217 -16.50 0.54 27.12
C PRO A 217 -15.51 0.22 26.00
N ARG A 218 -14.46 -0.57 26.31
CA ARG A 218 -13.44 -0.96 25.32
C ARG A 218 -14.01 -1.72 24.12
N TRP A 219 -15.09 -2.48 24.32
CA TRP A 219 -15.76 -3.19 23.23
C TRP A 219 -16.48 -2.22 22.27
N HIS A 220 -16.99 -1.08 22.75
CA HIS A 220 -17.53 -0.03 21.87
C HIS A 220 -16.45 0.49 20.94
N LYS A 221 -15.26 0.77 21.48
CA LYS A 221 -14.11 1.23 20.70
C LYS A 221 -13.75 0.23 19.59
N ALA A 222 -13.72 -1.06 19.92
CA ALA A 222 -13.46 -2.12 18.95
C ALA A 222 -14.54 -2.17 17.85
N VAL A 223 -15.83 -2.12 18.22
CA VAL A 223 -16.93 -2.12 17.25
C VAL A 223 -16.87 -0.91 16.33
N LEU A 224 -16.63 0.30 16.86
CA LEU A 224 -16.55 1.52 16.05
C LEU A 224 -15.36 1.49 15.07
N LEU A 225 -14.20 1.01 15.53
CA LEU A 225 -13.02 0.80 14.67
C LEU A 225 -13.32 -0.20 13.56
N LEU A 226 -13.90 -1.35 13.90
CA LEU A 226 -14.20 -2.41 12.94
C LEU A 226 -15.36 -2.07 12.02
N ALA A 227 -16.30 -1.22 12.44
CA ALA A 227 -17.45 -0.81 11.65
C ALA A 227 -17.10 0.21 10.55
N ALA A 228 -15.98 0.93 10.68
CA ALA A 228 -15.57 1.92 9.67
C ALA A 228 -15.43 1.29 8.27
N ALA A 229 -14.81 0.12 8.17
CA ALA A 229 -14.67 -0.60 6.90
C ALA A 229 -16.00 -1.02 6.25
N PRO A 230 -16.89 -1.80 6.90
CA PRO A 230 -18.16 -2.21 6.32
C PRO A 230 -19.10 -1.01 6.06
N ILE A 231 -19.09 0.03 6.89
CA ILE A 231 -19.88 1.25 6.62
C ILE A 231 -19.42 1.91 5.31
N THR A 232 -18.12 2.04 5.09
CA THR A 232 -17.61 2.61 3.84
C THR A 232 -17.92 1.74 2.64
N VAL A 233 -17.73 0.42 2.73
CA VAL A 233 -18.07 -0.50 1.65
C VAL A 233 -19.54 -0.37 1.29
N LEU A 234 -20.43 -0.39 2.28
CA LEU A 234 -21.87 -0.21 2.09
C LEU A 234 -22.19 1.10 1.38
N MET A 235 -21.65 2.23 1.87
CA MET A 235 -21.92 3.54 1.29
C MET A 235 -21.35 3.68 -0.13
N ASN A 236 -20.21 3.05 -0.40
CA ASN A 236 -19.64 2.99 -1.74
C ASN A 236 -20.52 2.15 -2.69
N SER A 237 -21.08 1.03 -2.23
CA SER A 237 -22.03 0.23 -3.00
C SER A 237 -23.32 0.99 -3.33
N VAL A 238 -23.82 1.78 -2.37
CA VAL A 238 -24.97 2.68 -2.59
C VAL A 238 -24.63 3.72 -3.66
N ARG A 239 -23.43 4.31 -3.64
CA ARG A 239 -22.98 5.23 -4.69
C ARG A 239 -23.00 4.56 -6.07
N ILE A 240 -22.47 3.34 -6.19
CA ILE A 240 -22.45 2.57 -7.44
C ILE A 240 -23.88 2.31 -7.94
N ALA A 241 -24.78 1.92 -7.04
CA ALA A 241 -26.18 1.66 -7.39
C ALA A 241 -26.90 2.93 -7.87
N ILE A 242 -26.72 4.07 -7.21
CA ILE A 242 -27.31 5.33 -7.63
C ILE A 242 -26.72 5.77 -8.99
N ALA A 243 -25.42 5.58 -9.20
CA ALA A 243 -24.79 5.87 -10.50
C ALA A 243 -25.39 5.00 -11.62
N GLY A 244 -25.53 3.69 -11.41
CA GLY A 244 -26.14 2.79 -12.38
C GLY A 244 -27.61 3.14 -12.67
N TRP A 245 -28.38 3.49 -11.63
CA TRP A 245 -29.76 3.95 -11.78
C TRP A 245 -29.86 5.24 -12.59
N LEU A 246 -29.00 6.21 -12.29
CA LEU A 246 -28.96 7.49 -13.00
C LEU A 246 -28.61 7.28 -14.48
N VAL A 247 -27.64 6.44 -14.78
CA VAL A 247 -27.26 6.14 -16.16
C VAL A 247 -28.37 5.43 -16.93
N GLN A 248 -29.07 4.48 -16.30
CA GLN A 248 -30.18 3.75 -16.93
C GLN A 248 -31.34 4.68 -17.34
N TYR A 249 -31.69 5.66 -16.52
CA TYR A 249 -32.90 6.47 -16.72
C TYR A 249 -32.65 7.89 -17.23
N LEU A 250 -31.49 8.49 -16.92
CA LEU A 250 -31.14 9.87 -17.26
C LEU A 250 -30.02 9.95 -18.32
N GLY A 251 -29.44 8.81 -18.70
CA GLY A 251 -28.35 8.72 -19.68
C GLY A 251 -26.98 9.15 -19.12
N GLU A 252 -25.93 8.90 -19.91
CA GLU A 252 -24.53 9.11 -19.50
C GLU A 252 -24.16 10.58 -19.20
N SER A 253 -24.88 11.55 -19.77
CA SER A 253 -24.54 12.97 -19.66
C SER A 253 -24.63 13.53 -18.23
N HIS A 254 -25.37 12.86 -17.34
CA HIS A 254 -25.50 13.26 -15.95
C HIS A 254 -24.47 12.59 -15.02
N LEU A 255 -23.67 11.66 -15.55
CA LEU A 255 -22.76 10.83 -14.77
C LEU A 255 -21.55 11.62 -14.26
N GLU A 256 -20.93 12.46 -15.08
CA GLU A 256 -19.72 13.22 -14.70
C GLU A 256 -20.01 14.20 -13.53
N GLY A 257 -21.10 14.97 -13.63
CA GLY A 257 -21.50 15.91 -12.57
C GLY A 257 -21.89 15.20 -11.27
N PHE A 258 -22.57 14.05 -11.37
CA PHE A 258 -22.90 13.22 -10.22
C PHE A 258 -21.66 12.63 -9.56
N GLN A 259 -20.74 12.08 -10.36
CA GLN A 259 -19.49 11.51 -9.90
C GLN A 259 -18.70 12.55 -9.11
N HIS A 260 -18.49 13.75 -9.64
CA HIS A 260 -17.78 14.81 -8.91
C HIS A 260 -18.45 15.24 -7.59
N PHE A 261 -19.78 15.30 -7.53
CA PHE A 261 -20.49 15.68 -6.29
C PHE A 261 -20.44 14.58 -5.22
N PHE A 262 -20.71 13.33 -5.60
CA PHE A 262 -20.63 12.19 -4.69
C PHE A 262 -19.18 11.83 -4.33
N GLU A 263 -18.20 12.26 -5.14
CA GLU A 263 -16.81 11.88 -4.98
C GLU A 263 -16.09 12.53 -3.79
N GLY A 264 -16.49 13.71 -3.34
CA GLY A 264 -15.65 14.51 -2.46
C GLY A 264 -15.94 14.37 -0.97
N TRP A 265 -17.20 14.51 -0.56
CA TRP A 265 -17.52 14.71 0.86
C TRP A 265 -18.82 14.05 1.30
N VAL A 266 -19.76 13.79 0.38
CA VAL A 266 -21.08 13.24 0.73
C VAL A 266 -20.96 11.85 1.32
N ILE A 267 -20.24 10.94 0.65
CA ILE A 267 -20.03 9.56 1.12
C ILE A 267 -19.26 9.53 2.45
N PHE A 268 -18.25 10.38 2.58
CA PHE A 268 -17.49 10.52 3.82
C PHE A 268 -18.38 11.01 4.97
N MET A 269 -19.13 12.11 4.78
CA MET A 269 -20.02 12.67 5.81
C MET A 269 -21.14 11.71 6.18
N ALA A 270 -21.73 11.02 5.21
CA ALA A 270 -22.74 10.00 5.47
C ALA A 270 -22.14 8.85 6.32
N SER A 271 -20.93 8.39 5.99
CA SER A 271 -20.24 7.35 6.76
C SER A 271 -19.94 7.80 8.19
N VAL A 272 -19.51 9.05 8.38
CA VAL A 272 -19.31 9.67 9.70
C VAL A 272 -20.62 9.73 10.49
N ILE A 273 -21.72 10.17 9.87
CA ILE A 273 -23.04 10.23 10.50
C ILE A 273 -23.50 8.84 10.95
N ILE A 274 -23.32 7.81 10.11
CA ILE A 274 -23.65 6.42 10.46
C ILE A 274 -22.79 5.94 11.63
N LEU A 275 -21.49 6.27 11.66
CA LEU A 275 -20.60 5.95 12.77
C LEU A 275 -21.05 6.61 14.08
N PHE A 276 -21.42 7.90 14.03
CA PHE A 276 -21.98 8.62 15.18
C PHE A 276 -23.32 8.04 15.63
N PHE A 277 -24.18 7.67 14.69
CA PHE A 277 -25.45 7.02 14.97
C PHE A 277 -25.23 5.67 15.67
N LEU A 278 -24.29 4.86 15.18
CA LEU A 278 -23.90 3.61 15.81
C LEU A 278 -23.40 3.84 17.24
N ALA A 279 -22.49 4.81 17.44
CA ALA A 279 -22.00 5.17 18.77
C ALA A 279 -23.14 5.63 19.70
N TRP A 280 -24.09 6.40 19.19
CA TRP A 280 -25.26 6.85 19.93
C TRP A 280 -26.18 5.70 20.33
N VAL A 281 -26.49 4.77 19.42
CA VAL A 281 -27.28 3.57 19.71
C VAL A 281 -26.60 2.75 20.81
N MET A 282 -25.29 2.52 20.71
CA MET A 282 -24.54 1.76 21.70
C MET A 282 -24.51 2.43 23.08
N LEU A 283 -24.41 3.77 23.13
CA LEU A 283 -24.53 4.52 24.39
C LEU A 283 -25.94 4.50 24.98
N LYS A 284 -26.98 4.39 24.15
CA LYS A 284 -28.38 4.29 24.61
C LYS A 284 -28.72 2.91 25.14
N LEU A 285 -28.11 1.87 24.59
CA LEU A 285 -28.30 0.48 25.00
C LEU A 285 -27.50 0.08 26.26
N GLN A 286 -26.61 0.96 26.75
CA GLN A 286 -25.84 0.69 27.97
C GLN A 286 -26.68 0.95 29.23
N ASP A 287 -26.37 0.23 30.32
CA ASP A 287 -27.10 0.32 31.59
C ASP A 287 -27.08 1.73 32.23
N SER A 288 -26.02 2.50 31.97
CA SER A 288 -25.85 3.89 32.44
C SER A 288 -25.74 4.85 31.24
N PRO A 289 -26.86 5.35 30.69
CA PRO A 289 -26.83 6.13 29.46
C PRO A 289 -26.09 7.46 29.66
N MET A 290 -25.08 7.69 28.84
CA MET A 290 -24.35 8.96 28.73
C MET A 290 -24.71 9.66 27.42
N SER A 291 -24.60 10.98 27.39
CA SER A 291 -24.74 11.71 26.13
C SER A 291 -23.50 11.52 25.24
N LEU A 292 -23.66 11.66 23.92
CA LEU A 292 -22.54 11.54 22.97
C LEU A 292 -21.46 12.61 23.23
N THR A 293 -21.86 13.80 23.66
CA THR A 293 -20.96 14.90 24.02
C THR A 293 -20.21 14.66 25.33
N GLU A 294 -20.81 13.93 26.28
CA GLU A 294 -20.11 13.47 27.49
C GLU A 294 -19.15 12.32 27.18
N ALA A 295 -19.54 11.45 26.24
CA ALA A 295 -18.74 10.30 25.84
C ALA A 295 -17.51 10.70 25.00
N LEU A 296 -17.58 11.80 24.25
CA LEU A 296 -16.45 12.33 23.47
C LEU A 296 -15.74 13.45 24.22
N ASP A 297 -14.54 13.16 24.69
CA ASP A 297 -13.69 14.13 25.39
C ASP A 297 -13.03 15.11 24.43
N LEU A 298 -13.81 16.08 23.95
CA LEU A 298 -13.32 17.17 23.07
C LEU A 298 -12.85 18.38 23.90
N ASP A 299 -12.07 18.14 24.94
CA ASP A 299 -11.51 19.22 25.76
C ASP A 299 -10.25 19.80 25.13
N PHE A 300 -10.42 20.88 24.36
CA PHE A 300 -9.32 21.66 23.80
C PHE A 300 -8.66 22.61 24.82
N SER A 301 -9.15 22.67 26.06
CA SER A 301 -8.62 23.57 27.07
C SER A 301 -7.26 23.10 27.60
N GLY A 302 -6.37 24.06 27.86
CA GLY A 302 -5.07 23.77 28.49
C GLY A 302 -4.04 23.12 27.58
N LEU A 303 -4.30 22.99 26.27
CA LEU A 303 -3.32 22.45 25.30
C LEU A 303 -2.08 23.35 25.16
N TRP A 304 -2.26 24.68 25.18
CA TRP A 304 -1.15 25.63 25.03
C TRP A 304 -0.08 25.52 26.14
N PRO A 305 -0.45 25.42 27.42
CA PRO A 305 0.48 25.03 28.48
C PRO A 305 1.24 23.72 28.21
N GLN A 306 0.59 22.70 27.66
CA GLN A 306 1.23 21.42 27.33
C GLN A 306 2.22 21.57 26.17
N PHE A 307 1.86 22.32 25.13
CA PHE A 307 2.77 22.63 24.03
C PHE A 307 4.03 23.34 24.52
N ARG A 308 3.90 24.28 25.46
CA ARG A 308 5.04 24.95 26.10
C ARG A 308 5.94 23.99 26.91
N ARG A 309 5.44 22.83 27.36
CA ARG A 309 6.28 21.81 28.01
C ARG A 309 7.30 21.19 27.07
N LEU A 310 7.16 21.32 25.75
CA LEU A 310 8.22 20.94 24.80
C LEU A 310 9.50 21.75 25.01
N GLY A 311 9.40 22.98 25.52
CA GLY A 311 10.56 23.79 25.91
C GLY A 311 11.29 23.28 27.16
N LEU A 312 10.73 22.29 27.86
CA LEU A 312 11.31 21.67 29.05
C LEU A 312 12.08 20.38 28.74
N VAL A 313 12.22 20.03 27.45
CA VAL A 313 13.04 18.89 27.04
C VAL A 313 14.45 19.07 27.58
N GLU A 314 14.96 18.08 28.31
CA GLU A 314 16.30 18.14 28.89
C GLU A 314 17.37 17.80 27.84
N ALA A 315 18.51 18.50 27.88
CA ALA A 315 19.71 18.17 27.10
C ALA A 315 20.43 16.92 27.64
N SER A 316 19.70 15.80 27.69
CA SER A 316 20.24 14.53 28.18
C SER A 316 21.32 13.98 27.25
N LYS A 317 22.24 13.18 27.79
CA LYS A 317 23.25 12.46 26.98
C LYS A 317 22.60 11.65 25.85
N GLY A 318 21.41 11.08 26.09
CA GLY A 318 20.65 10.35 25.07
C GLY A 318 20.13 11.25 23.94
N MET A 319 19.62 12.43 24.25
CA MET A 319 19.17 13.40 23.24
C MET A 319 20.34 13.89 22.37
N ILE A 320 21.46 14.23 23.00
CA ILE A 320 22.68 14.66 22.29
C ILE A 320 23.20 13.52 21.40
N ALA A 321 23.34 12.30 21.95
CA ALA A 321 23.80 11.16 21.19
C ALA A 321 22.86 10.83 20.01
N GLY A 322 21.54 10.82 20.24
CA GLY A 322 20.56 10.59 19.19
C GLY A 322 20.63 11.63 18.06
N ALA A 323 20.77 12.91 18.41
CA ALA A 323 20.95 13.99 17.43
C ALA A 323 22.26 13.83 16.64
N LEU A 324 23.38 13.53 17.31
CA LEU A 324 24.67 13.32 16.65
C LEU A 324 24.67 12.10 15.72
N ILE A 325 24.04 11.00 16.13
CA ILE A 325 23.87 9.79 15.30
C ILE A 325 23.07 10.14 14.03
N LEU A 326 21.96 10.89 14.16
CA LEU A 326 21.16 11.35 13.01
C LEU A 326 21.94 12.25 12.07
N VAL A 327 22.70 13.23 12.62
CA VAL A 327 23.55 14.11 11.82
C VAL A 327 24.61 13.30 11.08
N ALA A 328 25.27 12.35 11.75
CA ALA A 328 26.26 11.48 11.13
C ALA A 328 25.65 10.61 10.02
N ALA A 329 24.46 10.04 10.23
CA ALA A 329 23.76 9.25 9.23
C ALA A 329 23.35 10.09 8.00
N ALA A 330 22.82 11.31 8.23
CA ALA A 330 22.48 12.25 7.16
C ALA A 330 23.71 12.68 6.35
N ALA A 331 24.81 13.01 7.04
CA ALA A 331 26.08 13.38 6.43
C ALA A 331 26.67 12.21 5.61
N ALA A 332 26.70 11.00 6.18
CA ALA A 332 27.18 9.80 5.49
C ALA A 332 26.36 9.52 4.22
N TRP A 333 25.03 9.71 4.25
CA TRP A 333 24.19 9.56 3.08
C TRP A 333 24.51 10.57 1.98
N GLN A 334 24.78 11.83 2.33
CA GLN A 334 25.12 12.87 1.35
C GLN A 334 26.52 12.71 0.76
N MET A 335 27.48 12.22 1.55
CA MET A 335 28.86 12.02 1.12
C MET A 335 29.07 10.68 0.39
N ARG A 336 28.05 9.82 0.31
CA ARG A 336 28.18 8.53 -0.35
C ARG A 336 28.48 8.73 -1.84
N PRO A 337 29.38 7.93 -2.44
CA PRO A 337 29.53 7.90 -3.88
C PRO A 337 28.19 7.51 -4.52
N VAL A 338 27.74 8.29 -5.50
CA VAL A 338 26.58 7.91 -6.31
C VAL A 338 27.00 6.71 -7.16
N PRO A 339 26.33 5.54 -7.05
CA PRO A 339 26.65 4.41 -7.89
C PRO A 339 26.52 4.78 -9.36
N VAL A 340 27.53 4.46 -10.16
CA VAL A 340 27.40 4.55 -11.63
C VAL A 340 26.37 3.50 -12.03
N PRO A 341 25.28 3.86 -12.73
CA PRO A 341 24.29 2.88 -13.18
C PRO A 341 25.00 1.78 -13.96
N THR A 342 24.99 0.55 -13.44
CA THR A 342 25.48 -0.61 -14.16
C THR A 342 24.60 -0.81 -15.38
N GLN A 343 25.23 -0.90 -16.56
CA GLN A 343 24.50 -1.27 -17.76
C GLN A 343 24.03 -2.71 -17.59
N ILE A 344 22.72 -2.92 -17.67
CA ILE A 344 22.12 -4.24 -17.58
C ILE A 344 22.41 -4.94 -18.91
N ASP A 345 23.21 -6.01 -18.84
CA ASP A 345 23.60 -6.80 -20.00
C ASP A 345 22.42 -7.70 -20.42
N ARG A 346 21.64 -7.23 -21.39
CA ARG A 346 20.54 -7.98 -22.02
C ARG A 346 20.30 -7.47 -23.44
N GLU A 347 19.75 -8.33 -24.28
CA GLU A 347 19.23 -7.95 -25.58
C GLU A 347 17.82 -7.32 -25.46
N PRO A 348 17.49 -6.30 -26.29
CA PRO A 348 16.13 -5.77 -26.37
C PRO A 348 15.15 -6.83 -26.86
N PHE A 349 13.92 -6.84 -26.34
CA PHE A 349 12.89 -7.77 -26.80
C PHE A 349 12.50 -7.59 -28.27
N ALA A 350 12.83 -6.45 -28.89
CA ALA A 350 12.70 -6.28 -30.33
C ALA A 350 13.47 -7.32 -31.16
N LEU A 351 14.51 -7.94 -30.56
CA LEU A 351 15.29 -9.03 -31.16
C LEU A 351 14.80 -10.43 -30.76
N TYR A 352 13.72 -10.53 -29.98
CA TYR A 352 13.20 -11.81 -29.50
C TYR A 352 12.83 -12.73 -30.69
N PRO A 353 13.24 -14.01 -30.68
CA PRO A 353 13.05 -14.89 -31.84
C PRO A 353 11.59 -15.05 -32.24
N ARG A 354 11.34 -15.01 -33.55
CA ARG A 354 10.02 -15.33 -34.14
C ARG A 354 9.78 -16.83 -34.24
N THR A 355 10.81 -17.65 -34.03
CA THR A 355 10.75 -19.10 -34.10
C THR A 355 11.45 -19.68 -32.89
N LEU A 356 10.77 -20.58 -32.18
CA LEU A 356 11.24 -21.25 -30.97
C LEU A 356 10.98 -22.74 -31.15
N GLY A 357 12.00 -23.50 -31.55
CA GLY A 357 11.82 -24.88 -31.99
C GLY A 357 10.81 -24.98 -33.15
N GLU A 358 9.72 -25.72 -32.93
CA GLU A 358 8.61 -25.87 -33.88
C GLU A 358 7.56 -24.74 -33.80
N TRP A 359 7.67 -23.85 -32.82
CA TRP A 359 6.72 -22.77 -32.58
C TRP A 359 7.04 -21.54 -33.44
N GLN A 360 6.02 -21.03 -34.14
CA GLN A 360 6.12 -19.81 -34.94
C GLN A 360 5.26 -18.70 -34.35
N SER A 361 5.86 -17.52 -34.16
CA SER A 361 5.18 -16.32 -33.69
C SER A 361 4.27 -15.75 -34.78
N ARG A 362 3.01 -15.50 -34.41
CA ARG A 362 2.13 -14.56 -35.12
C ARG A 362 2.62 -13.13 -34.90
N PRO A 363 2.27 -12.18 -35.78
CA PRO A 363 2.64 -10.77 -35.61
C PRO A 363 2.35 -10.25 -34.20
N MET A 364 3.31 -9.50 -33.65
CA MET A 364 3.24 -8.95 -32.30
C MET A 364 1.96 -8.12 -32.13
N GLU A 365 1.21 -8.40 -31.07
CA GLU A 365 0.07 -7.60 -30.68
C GLU A 365 0.58 -6.50 -29.74
N ARG A 366 0.52 -5.24 -30.18
CA ARG A 366 0.91 -4.11 -29.34
C ARG A 366 -0.15 -3.91 -28.26
N LEU A 367 0.31 -3.70 -27.03
CA LEU A 367 -0.57 -3.20 -25.97
C LEU A 367 -1.14 -1.83 -26.40
N SER A 368 -2.38 -1.56 -26.02
CA SER A 368 -2.94 -0.22 -26.19
C SER A 368 -2.14 0.80 -25.38
N ASP A 369 -2.11 2.06 -25.81
CA ASP A 369 -1.33 3.11 -25.15
C ASP A 369 -1.67 3.25 -23.66
N ALA A 370 -2.96 3.05 -23.31
CA ALA A 370 -3.41 3.05 -21.93
C ALA A 370 -2.79 1.90 -21.12
N VAL A 371 -2.82 0.68 -21.66
CA VAL A 371 -2.26 -0.51 -20.98
C VAL A 371 -0.74 -0.42 -20.88
N ALA A 372 -0.06 0.01 -21.94
CA ALA A 372 1.39 0.20 -21.93
C ALA A 372 1.82 1.25 -20.90
N LYS A 373 1.09 2.36 -20.81
CA LYS A 373 1.35 3.41 -19.82
C LYS A 373 1.11 2.93 -18.38
N THR A 374 0.07 2.14 -18.14
CA THR A 374 -0.20 1.56 -16.82
C THR A 374 0.82 0.49 -16.45
N LEU A 375 1.24 -0.35 -17.40
CA LEU A 375 2.25 -1.37 -17.20
C LEU A 375 3.61 -0.76 -16.83
N GLY A 376 3.95 0.39 -17.43
CA GLY A 376 5.13 1.16 -17.09
C GLY A 376 6.47 0.45 -17.35
N ALA A 377 6.47 -0.59 -18.19
CA ALA A 377 7.68 -1.36 -18.51
C ALA A 377 8.62 -0.56 -19.42
N ASP A 378 9.93 -0.69 -19.18
CA ASP A 378 10.97 -0.10 -20.03
C ASP A 378 11.06 -0.80 -21.39
N ASP A 379 10.73 -2.09 -21.43
CA ASP A 379 10.61 -2.89 -22.64
C ASP A 379 9.62 -4.04 -22.42
N TYR A 380 8.87 -4.42 -23.44
CA TYR A 380 7.92 -5.53 -23.34
C TYR A 380 7.75 -6.26 -24.67
N TYR A 381 7.30 -7.50 -24.58
CA TYR A 381 6.99 -8.32 -25.73
C TYR A 381 5.77 -9.18 -25.46
N GLY A 382 4.85 -9.21 -26.43
CA GLY A 382 3.65 -10.03 -26.41
C GLY A 382 3.43 -10.66 -27.78
N ALA A 383 3.44 -11.99 -27.86
CA ALA A 383 3.18 -12.70 -29.11
C ALA A 383 2.48 -14.03 -28.87
N SER A 384 1.63 -14.39 -29.83
CA SER A 384 1.00 -15.71 -29.88
C SER A 384 1.81 -16.65 -30.76
N PHE A 385 2.25 -17.77 -30.20
CA PHE A 385 3.02 -18.80 -30.87
C PHE A 385 2.11 -19.97 -31.27
N VAL A 386 2.28 -20.46 -32.50
CA VAL A 386 1.57 -21.61 -33.05
C VAL A 386 2.55 -22.64 -33.58
N ARG A 387 2.31 -23.91 -33.25
CA ARG A 387 3.08 -25.05 -33.78
C ARG A 387 2.40 -25.67 -35.01
N SER A 388 1.08 -25.77 -34.98
CA SER A 388 0.26 -26.32 -36.06
C SER A 388 -1.04 -25.53 -36.22
N PRO A 389 -1.62 -25.42 -37.43
CA PRO A 389 -2.89 -24.72 -37.65
C PRO A 389 -4.09 -25.25 -36.83
N ASN A 390 -4.05 -26.53 -36.45
CA ASN A 390 -5.13 -27.21 -35.73
C ASN A 390 -4.91 -27.28 -34.21
N GLU A 391 -3.78 -26.77 -33.72
CA GLU A 391 -3.45 -26.77 -32.30
C GLU A 391 -3.71 -25.37 -31.70
N PRO A 392 -4.23 -25.28 -30.46
CA PRO A 392 -4.33 -23.99 -29.78
C PRO A 392 -2.97 -23.31 -29.64
N SER A 393 -2.96 -21.98 -29.66
CA SER A 393 -1.73 -21.20 -29.53
C SER A 393 -1.28 -21.06 -28.07
N VAL A 394 0.01 -20.77 -27.88
CA VAL A 394 0.57 -20.33 -26.59
C VAL A 394 0.95 -18.85 -26.71
N GLU A 395 0.36 -18.01 -25.88
CA GLU A 395 0.73 -16.60 -25.74
C GLU A 395 1.94 -16.49 -24.81
N PHE A 396 3.00 -15.85 -25.29
CA PHE A 396 4.14 -15.43 -24.48
C PHE A 396 4.06 -13.93 -24.26
N PHE A 397 4.20 -13.53 -23.01
CA PHE A 397 4.28 -12.14 -22.60
C PHE A 397 5.44 -11.94 -21.62
N SER A 398 6.27 -10.94 -21.86
CA SER A 398 7.28 -10.50 -20.91
C SER A 398 7.36 -8.99 -20.83
N ALA A 399 7.58 -8.48 -19.62
CA ALA A 399 7.76 -7.06 -19.35
C ALA A 399 9.01 -6.86 -18.49
N PHE A 400 9.95 -6.07 -18.98
CA PHE A 400 11.23 -5.76 -18.33
C PHE A 400 11.20 -4.36 -17.71
N TYR A 401 11.82 -4.26 -16.55
CA TYR A 401 11.98 -3.04 -15.79
C TYR A 401 13.44 -2.86 -15.42
N LYS A 402 13.99 -1.71 -15.79
CA LYS A 402 15.31 -1.25 -15.33
C LYS A 402 15.28 -0.84 -13.86
N ASP A 403 14.14 -0.36 -13.39
CA ASP A 403 13.93 0.02 -12.00
C ASP A 403 12.51 -0.36 -11.55
N GLN A 404 12.40 -1.39 -10.71
CA GLN A 404 11.10 -1.88 -10.21
C GLN A 404 10.57 -1.08 -9.01
N THR A 405 11.27 -0.04 -8.56
CA THR A 405 10.88 0.68 -7.33
C THR A 405 9.75 1.67 -7.50
N LYS A 406 9.57 2.22 -8.71
CA LYS A 406 8.55 3.23 -9.02
C LYS A 406 7.42 2.65 -9.86
N GLY A 407 6.67 1.71 -9.28
CA GLY A 407 5.53 1.08 -9.96
C GLY A 407 5.91 -0.13 -10.82
N GLY A 408 6.93 -0.89 -10.41
CA GLY A 408 7.38 -2.09 -11.11
C GLY A 408 6.38 -3.25 -11.10
N THR A 409 6.88 -4.43 -11.49
CA THR A 409 6.10 -5.61 -11.79
C THR A 409 5.04 -5.98 -10.73
N HIS A 410 3.79 -6.16 -11.17
CA HIS A 410 2.73 -6.76 -10.36
C HIS A 410 2.35 -8.15 -10.90
N SER A 411 1.98 -9.08 -10.03
CA SER A 411 1.46 -10.38 -10.48
C SER A 411 0.22 -10.22 -11.37
N PRO A 412 0.00 -11.15 -12.32
CA PRO A 412 -1.27 -11.31 -13.02
C PRO A 412 -2.48 -11.42 -12.09
N GLU A 413 -2.30 -11.78 -10.81
CA GLU A 413 -3.34 -11.71 -9.77
C GLU A 413 -3.99 -10.33 -9.61
N ILE A 414 -3.29 -9.27 -10.01
CA ILE A 414 -3.76 -7.90 -9.88
C ILE A 414 -4.49 -7.43 -11.14
N CYS A 415 -3.96 -7.72 -12.34
CA CYS A 415 -4.51 -7.18 -13.59
C CYS A 415 -5.57 -8.07 -14.27
N LEU A 416 -5.51 -9.39 -14.10
CA LEU A 416 -6.45 -10.31 -14.75
C LEU A 416 -7.89 -10.14 -14.23
N PRO A 417 -8.14 -10.00 -12.91
CA PRO A 417 -9.49 -9.75 -12.40
C PRO A 417 -10.12 -8.48 -12.95
N SER A 418 -9.33 -7.41 -13.12
CA SER A 418 -9.82 -6.16 -13.72
C SER A 418 -10.25 -6.33 -15.19
N ALA A 419 -9.74 -7.34 -15.90
CA ALA A 419 -10.16 -7.71 -17.26
C ALA A 419 -11.32 -8.72 -17.30
N GLY A 420 -11.88 -9.08 -16.14
CA GLY A 420 -12.98 -10.03 -15.98
C GLY A 420 -12.54 -11.50 -15.94
N TRP A 421 -11.27 -11.78 -15.66
CA TRP A 421 -10.79 -13.15 -15.47
C TRP A 421 -10.81 -13.52 -13.99
N GLU A 422 -11.48 -14.61 -13.66
CA GLU A 422 -11.44 -15.21 -12.33
C GLU A 422 -10.28 -16.20 -12.22
N ILE A 423 -9.59 -16.21 -11.09
CA ILE A 423 -8.52 -17.17 -10.81
C ILE A 423 -9.16 -18.39 -10.14
N ALA A 424 -9.53 -19.39 -10.94
CA ALA A 424 -10.18 -20.61 -10.47
C ALA A 424 -9.23 -21.47 -9.62
N ARG A 425 -7.93 -21.48 -9.95
CA ARG A 425 -6.90 -22.19 -9.21
C ARG A 425 -5.55 -21.49 -9.35
N LEU A 426 -4.78 -21.43 -8.28
CA LEU A 426 -3.41 -20.91 -8.28
C LEU A 426 -2.54 -21.82 -7.40
N ASP A 427 -1.62 -22.54 -8.04
CA ASP A 427 -0.63 -23.38 -7.38
C ASP A 427 0.76 -22.78 -7.60
N ARG A 428 1.59 -22.78 -6.56
CA ARG A 428 3.03 -22.50 -6.71
C ARG A 428 3.74 -23.83 -6.87
N VAL A 429 4.39 -24.02 -8.01
CA VAL A 429 5.00 -25.30 -8.38
C VAL A 429 6.46 -25.10 -8.77
N ASP A 430 7.25 -26.13 -8.50
CA ASP A 430 8.59 -26.27 -9.06
C ASP A 430 8.52 -27.24 -10.23
N VAL A 431 8.70 -26.73 -11.45
CA VAL A 431 8.58 -27.54 -12.68
C VAL A 431 9.89 -28.25 -13.03
N ALA A 432 10.98 -27.99 -12.30
CA ALA A 432 12.28 -28.57 -12.60
C ALA A 432 12.29 -30.11 -12.62
N PRO A 433 11.66 -30.84 -11.66
CA PRO A 433 11.65 -32.30 -11.67
C PRO A 433 10.93 -32.90 -12.88
N GLU A 434 9.83 -32.27 -13.32
CA GLU A 434 9.03 -32.73 -14.46
C GLU A 434 9.74 -32.48 -15.80
N LEU A 435 10.57 -31.43 -15.86
CA LEU A 435 11.27 -31.01 -17.06
C LEU A 435 12.72 -31.48 -17.12
N GLY A 436 13.23 -32.13 -16.07
CA GLY A 436 14.62 -32.60 -15.99
C GLY A 436 15.65 -31.47 -15.85
N LEU A 437 15.26 -30.34 -15.25
CA LEU A 437 16.17 -29.22 -15.01
C LEU A 437 17.06 -29.49 -13.78
N SER A 438 18.30 -28.99 -13.82
CA SER A 438 19.28 -29.19 -12.75
C SER A 438 19.08 -28.29 -11.53
N GLU A 439 18.41 -27.14 -11.72
CA GLU A 439 18.10 -26.18 -10.66
C GLU A 439 16.58 -26.03 -10.53
N PRO A 440 16.05 -25.76 -9.31
CA PRO A 440 14.64 -25.47 -9.09
C PRO A 440 14.13 -24.33 -9.98
N TYR A 441 12.98 -24.54 -10.63
CA TYR A 441 12.32 -23.54 -11.45
C TYR A 441 10.92 -23.29 -10.90
N ARG A 442 10.84 -22.33 -9.97
CA ARG A 442 9.60 -21.99 -9.29
C ARG A 442 8.78 -21.03 -10.14
N LEU A 443 7.56 -21.42 -10.50
CA LEU A 443 6.57 -20.52 -11.09
C LEU A 443 5.18 -20.68 -10.47
N ASN A 444 4.30 -19.72 -10.79
CA ASN A 444 2.88 -19.83 -10.51
C ASN A 444 2.18 -20.52 -11.68
N ARG A 445 1.44 -21.57 -11.36
CA ARG A 445 0.50 -22.25 -12.24
C ARG A 445 -0.90 -21.79 -11.89
N ALA A 446 -1.54 -21.05 -12.78
CA ALA A 446 -2.90 -20.56 -12.58
C ALA A 446 -3.85 -21.10 -13.65
N ILE A 447 -5.07 -21.43 -13.23
CA ILE A 447 -6.20 -21.63 -14.14
C ILE A 447 -7.08 -20.40 -14.01
N ILE A 448 -7.26 -19.69 -15.10
CA ILE A 448 -8.14 -18.53 -15.18
C ILE A 448 -9.38 -18.87 -15.99
N GLN A 449 -10.51 -18.27 -15.61
CA GLN A 449 -11.80 -18.53 -16.24
C GLN A 449 -12.54 -17.22 -16.51
N LYS A 450 -13.22 -17.15 -17.66
CA LYS A 450 -14.15 -16.08 -18.03
C LYS A 450 -15.33 -16.68 -18.77
N GLY A 451 -16.48 -16.80 -18.11
CA GLY A 451 -17.61 -17.59 -18.62
C GLY A 451 -17.22 -19.06 -18.82
N GLU A 452 -17.40 -19.59 -20.03
CA GLU A 452 -16.98 -20.96 -20.40
C GLU A 452 -15.49 -21.05 -20.82
N ALA A 453 -14.85 -19.91 -21.10
CA ALA A 453 -13.46 -19.90 -21.51
C ALA A 453 -12.55 -20.15 -20.32
N ARG A 454 -11.68 -21.16 -20.43
CA ARG A 454 -10.64 -21.47 -19.43
C ARG A 454 -9.27 -21.35 -20.07
N MET A 455 -8.31 -20.78 -19.34
CA MET A 455 -6.91 -20.75 -19.75
C MET A 455 -6.02 -21.26 -18.63
N LEU A 456 -4.92 -21.88 -19.03
CA LEU A 456 -3.81 -22.23 -18.17
C LEU A 456 -2.70 -21.18 -18.33
N VAL A 457 -2.17 -20.70 -17.22
CA VAL A 457 -1.17 -19.64 -17.16
C VAL A 457 0.01 -20.10 -16.31
N TYR A 458 1.21 -20.01 -16.86
CA TYR A 458 2.46 -20.01 -16.12
C TYR A 458 2.97 -18.59 -16.02
N TYR A 459 3.37 -18.15 -14.83
CA TYR A 459 4.08 -16.88 -14.70
C TYR A 459 5.06 -16.87 -13.53
N TRP A 460 6.16 -16.13 -13.68
CA TRP A 460 7.18 -15.95 -12.66
C TRP A 460 7.89 -14.61 -12.84
N PHE A 461 8.60 -14.21 -11.81
CA PHE A 461 9.46 -13.03 -11.82
C PHE A 461 10.92 -13.45 -11.99
N GLU A 462 11.60 -12.82 -12.92
CA GLU A 462 13.05 -12.94 -13.12
C GLU A 462 13.77 -11.85 -12.35
N GLN A 463 14.65 -12.24 -11.43
CA GLN A 463 15.42 -11.33 -10.59
C GLN A 463 16.87 -11.78 -10.43
N HIS A 464 17.73 -11.25 -11.31
CA HIS A 464 19.18 -11.51 -11.29
C HIS A 464 19.49 -13.02 -11.39
N GLY A 465 18.88 -13.69 -12.36
CA GLY A 465 19.01 -15.14 -12.56
C GLY A 465 18.36 -16.03 -11.48
N ARG A 466 17.40 -15.49 -10.71
CA ARG A 466 16.52 -16.26 -9.83
C ARG A 466 15.08 -16.21 -10.34
N HIS A 467 14.41 -17.36 -10.30
CA HIS A 467 13.01 -17.52 -10.66
C HIS A 467 12.14 -17.46 -9.40
N VAL A 468 11.29 -16.44 -9.31
CA VAL A 468 10.48 -16.17 -8.12
C VAL A 468 9.00 -16.34 -8.45
N ALA A 469 8.32 -17.17 -7.67
CA ALA A 469 6.88 -17.44 -7.83
C ALA A 469 6.02 -16.61 -6.87
N TRP A 470 6.58 -15.75 -6.02
CA TRP A 470 5.77 -15.01 -5.06
C TRP A 470 6.11 -13.52 -5.07
N ASP A 471 5.11 -12.65 -5.26
CA ASP A 471 5.28 -11.19 -5.29
C ASP A 471 6.02 -10.65 -4.07
N PHE A 472 5.73 -11.20 -2.88
CA PHE A 472 6.36 -10.73 -1.65
C PHE A 472 7.84 -11.12 -1.59
N GLU A 473 8.16 -12.34 -2.03
CA GLU A 473 9.55 -12.79 -2.16
C GLU A 473 10.30 -11.93 -3.18
N ALA A 474 9.68 -11.65 -4.32
CA ALA A 474 10.24 -10.80 -5.36
C ALA A 474 10.52 -9.38 -4.83
N LYS A 475 9.64 -8.81 -4.01
CA LYS A 475 9.89 -7.50 -3.37
C LYS A 475 10.95 -7.55 -2.29
N LEU A 476 10.99 -8.61 -1.49
CA LEU A 476 12.02 -8.77 -0.46
C LEU A 476 13.41 -8.96 -1.08
N MET A 477 13.49 -9.70 -2.18
CA MET A 477 14.71 -9.85 -2.97
C MET A 477 15.14 -8.52 -3.59
N LEU A 478 14.22 -7.73 -4.16
CA LEU A 478 14.54 -6.38 -4.64
C LEU A 478 15.09 -5.48 -3.53
N LEU A 479 14.52 -5.54 -2.33
CA LEU A 479 15.04 -4.83 -1.16
C LEU A 479 16.48 -5.29 -0.83
N TRP A 480 16.70 -6.60 -0.79
CA TRP A 480 18.00 -7.17 -0.47
C TRP A 480 19.06 -6.85 -1.54
N ASP A 481 18.71 -6.97 -2.82
CA ASP A 481 19.61 -6.75 -3.95
C ASP A 481 19.94 -5.27 -4.12
N GLY A 482 18.97 -4.37 -3.97
CA GLY A 482 19.23 -2.93 -3.97
C GLY A 482 20.18 -2.53 -2.84
N PHE A 483 20.13 -3.22 -1.70
CA PHE A 483 21.08 -3.02 -0.60
C PHE A 483 22.46 -3.64 -0.86
N THR A 484 22.53 -4.87 -1.39
CA THR A 484 23.78 -5.65 -1.46
C THR A 484 24.55 -5.47 -2.77
N ILE A 485 23.85 -5.41 -3.91
CA ILE A 485 24.43 -5.34 -5.26
C ILE A 485 23.98 -4.09 -6.03
N GLN A 486 23.14 -3.24 -5.43
CA GLN A 486 22.66 -1.97 -5.99
C GLN A 486 21.90 -2.12 -7.32
N ARG A 487 21.19 -3.25 -7.48
CA ARG A 487 20.33 -3.52 -8.65
C ARG A 487 18.88 -3.70 -8.23
N THR A 488 17.97 -3.13 -9.01
CA THR A 488 16.50 -3.19 -8.81
C THR A 488 15.78 -3.61 -10.09
N ASP A 489 16.52 -4.11 -11.08
CA ASP A 489 15.99 -4.56 -12.35
C ASP A 489 15.40 -5.97 -12.28
N GLY A 490 14.56 -6.30 -13.26
CA GLY A 490 13.93 -7.61 -13.36
C GLY A 490 12.84 -7.65 -14.42
N ALA A 491 12.20 -8.80 -14.57
CA ALA A 491 11.14 -8.99 -15.56
C ALA A 491 9.98 -9.85 -15.05
N LEU A 492 8.77 -9.59 -15.54
CA LEU A 492 7.67 -10.56 -15.54
C LEU A 492 7.81 -11.45 -16.76
N VAL A 493 7.56 -12.74 -16.58
CA VAL A 493 7.40 -13.67 -17.69
C VAL A 493 6.10 -14.43 -17.51
N ARG A 494 5.34 -14.56 -18.59
CA ARG A 494 4.05 -15.23 -18.61
C ARG A 494 3.89 -16.04 -19.89
N LEU A 495 3.44 -17.28 -19.73
CA LEU A 495 2.95 -18.13 -20.80
C LEU A 495 1.49 -18.45 -20.54
N THR A 496 0.63 -18.31 -21.55
CA THR A 496 -0.81 -18.57 -21.44
C THR A 496 -1.26 -19.45 -22.59
N THR A 497 -2.05 -20.49 -22.31
CA THR A 497 -2.73 -21.28 -23.35
C THR A 497 -4.21 -21.46 -22.98
N PRO A 498 -5.13 -21.43 -23.96
CA PRO A 498 -6.50 -21.86 -23.69
C PRO A 498 -6.53 -23.36 -23.36
N ILE A 499 -7.54 -23.75 -22.58
CA ILE A 499 -7.97 -25.14 -22.37
C ILE A 499 -9.20 -25.32 -23.26
N ALA A 500 -9.04 -25.99 -24.40
CA ALA A 500 -10.08 -26.10 -25.41
C ALA A 500 -11.28 -26.95 -24.93
N PRO A 501 -12.48 -26.78 -25.52
CA PRO A 501 -13.61 -27.66 -25.22
C PRO A 501 -13.27 -29.13 -25.47
N GLY A 502 -13.43 -29.98 -24.45
CA GLY A 502 -13.08 -31.40 -24.52
C GLY A 502 -11.58 -31.72 -24.30
N GLU A 503 -10.74 -30.70 -24.10
CA GLU A 503 -9.34 -30.84 -23.73
C GLU A 503 -9.20 -30.95 -22.21
N THR A 504 -8.34 -31.87 -21.76
CA THR A 504 -7.99 -32.01 -20.34
C THR A 504 -6.94 -30.98 -19.93
N GLU A 505 -6.90 -30.60 -18.65
CA GLU A 505 -5.85 -29.72 -18.12
C GLU A 505 -4.45 -30.26 -18.39
N ALA A 506 -4.24 -31.58 -18.31
CA ALA A 506 -2.96 -32.21 -18.58
C ALA A 506 -2.50 -32.08 -20.04
N GLN A 507 -3.43 -32.07 -21.01
CA GLN A 507 -3.10 -31.84 -22.41
C GLN A 507 -2.69 -30.39 -22.67
N ALA A 508 -3.42 -29.43 -22.10
CA ALA A 508 -3.04 -28.03 -22.16
C ALA A 508 -1.70 -27.76 -21.44
N GLU A 509 -1.46 -28.44 -20.31
CA GLU A 509 -0.20 -28.38 -19.57
C GLU A 509 0.97 -28.89 -20.41
N ALA A 510 0.83 -30.04 -21.06
CA ALA A 510 1.87 -30.61 -21.90
C ALA A 510 2.25 -29.67 -23.06
N ARG A 511 1.25 -29.02 -23.68
CA ARG A 511 1.48 -27.97 -24.69
C ARG A 511 2.23 -26.77 -24.10
N LEU A 512 1.83 -26.31 -22.92
CA LEU A 512 2.47 -25.17 -22.26
C LEU A 512 3.92 -25.48 -21.83
N GLN A 513 4.17 -26.69 -21.34
CA GLN A 513 5.50 -27.18 -20.94
C GLN A 513 6.44 -27.33 -22.14
N ASP A 514 5.94 -27.74 -23.30
CA ASP A 514 6.70 -27.80 -24.55
C ASP A 514 7.21 -26.41 -24.95
N MET A 515 6.30 -25.42 -25.03
CA MET A 515 6.66 -24.03 -25.29
C MET A 515 7.57 -23.44 -24.20
N PHE A 516 7.34 -23.82 -22.94
CA PHE A 516 8.17 -23.36 -21.82
C PHE A 516 9.64 -23.79 -21.98
N ARG A 517 9.92 -25.04 -22.40
CA ARG A 517 11.29 -25.51 -22.64
C ARG A 517 12.01 -24.67 -23.69
N GLU A 518 11.33 -24.38 -24.80
CA GLU A 518 11.88 -23.54 -25.87
C GLU A 518 12.08 -22.09 -25.41
N THR A 519 11.18 -21.58 -24.58
CA THR A 519 11.26 -20.23 -24.01
C THR A 519 12.48 -20.09 -23.10
N ILE A 520 12.67 -20.98 -22.12
CA ILE A 520 13.77 -20.86 -21.14
C ILE A 520 15.16 -21.09 -21.75
N ALA A 521 15.24 -21.69 -22.95
CA ALA A 521 16.50 -21.85 -23.67
C ALA A 521 17.04 -20.51 -24.21
N VAL A 522 16.16 -19.57 -24.53
CA VAL A 522 16.52 -18.29 -25.17
C VAL A 522 16.33 -17.10 -24.23
N LEU A 523 15.33 -17.16 -23.35
CA LEU A 523 14.94 -16.10 -22.43
C LEU A 523 16.10 -15.46 -21.62
N PRO A 524 17.11 -16.19 -21.11
CA PRO A 524 18.19 -15.60 -20.31
C PRO A 524 18.98 -14.48 -21.00
N GLN A 525 18.96 -14.40 -22.33
CA GLN A 525 19.59 -13.32 -23.10
C GLN A 525 18.79 -12.00 -23.05
N PHE A 526 17.49 -12.09 -22.77
CA PHE A 526 16.54 -10.98 -22.83
C PHE A 526 16.07 -10.52 -21.45
N VAL A 527 16.35 -11.27 -20.39
CA VAL A 527 16.01 -10.88 -19.01
C VAL A 527 17.29 -10.64 -18.21
N PRO A 528 17.21 -9.95 -17.06
CA PRO A 528 18.40 -9.68 -16.29
C PRO A 528 19.15 -10.91 -15.79
N GLY A 529 20.40 -11.03 -16.24
CA GLY A 529 21.37 -11.98 -15.71
C GLY A 529 21.80 -11.67 -14.27
N ARG A 530 22.56 -12.60 -13.69
CA ARG A 530 23.15 -12.51 -12.34
C ARG A 530 23.98 -11.25 -12.15
#